data_AF-U2CDX8-F1
#
_entry.id   AF-U2CDX8-F1
#
_cell.length_a   1.000
_cell.length_b   1.000
_cell.length_c   1.000
_cell.angle_alpha   90.00
_cell.angle_beta   90.00
_cell.angle_gamma   90.00
#
_symmetry.space_group_name_H-M   'P 1'
#
loop_
_entity.id
_entity.type
_entity.pdbx_description
1 polymer ?
#
loop_
_entity_poly.entity_id
_entity_poly.type
_entity_poly.pdbx_seq_one_letter_code
_entity_poly.pdbx_strand_id
1 'polypeptide(L)'
;MKMLYNLLEKAASDVPQKGIVIVNNSQSDIFISYSELRDRSKKIAFVLQSVYQIEPGSKIVVSVERSEDFILLFWGSIIAGCVPILMPSVQFSNKKTIAFERLNNTIEIVGEMTLITSDI
;
A
#
# COMPACT_ATOMS: atom_id res chain seq x y z
N MET A 1 13.27 18.67 -6.90
CA MET A 1 13.24 17.19 -6.83
C MET A 1 11.87 16.72 -7.30
N LYS A 2 11.76 15.76 -8.22
CA LYS A 2 10.47 15.18 -8.66
C LYS A 2 10.20 13.93 -7.81
N MET A 3 9.10 13.90 -7.05
CA MET A 3 8.67 12.75 -6.26
C MET A 3 7.67 11.91 -7.05
N LEU A 4 7.57 10.62 -6.75
CA LEU A 4 6.61 9.72 -7.39
C LEU A 4 5.16 10.19 -7.18
N TYR A 5 4.84 10.75 -6.01
CA TYR A 5 3.54 11.36 -5.73
C TYR A 5 3.16 12.48 -6.71
N ASN A 6 4.11 13.28 -7.20
CA ASN A 6 3.82 14.33 -8.17
C ASN A 6 3.28 13.77 -9.50
N LEU A 7 3.64 12.53 -9.85
CA LEU A 7 3.10 11.84 -11.03
C LEU A 7 1.62 11.52 -10.84
N LEU A 8 1.23 11.05 -9.64
CA LEU A 8 -0.17 10.77 -9.30
C LEU A 8 -0.99 12.07 -9.25
N GLU A 9 -0.47 13.13 -8.63
CA GLU A 9 -1.13 14.45 -8.62
C GLU A 9 -1.37 14.96 -10.04
N LYS A 10 -0.36 14.84 -10.91
CA LYS A 10 -0.48 15.24 -12.32
C LYS A 10 -1.53 14.40 -13.06
N ALA A 11 -1.53 13.07 -12.90
CA ALA A 11 -2.52 12.21 -13.53
C ALA A 11 -3.95 12.53 -13.06
N ALA A 12 -4.11 12.76 -11.76
CA ALA A 12 -5.38 13.12 -11.13
C ALA A 12 -5.86 14.54 -11.50
N SER A 13 -4.98 15.41 -11.99
CA SER A 13 -5.31 16.74 -12.51
C SER A 13 -5.60 16.73 -14.01
N ASP A 14 -4.72 16.11 -14.80
CA ASP A 14 -4.77 16.16 -16.26
C ASP A 14 -5.85 15.24 -16.83
N VAL A 15 -6.03 14.06 -16.23
CA VAL A 15 -6.96 13.01 -16.69
C VAL A 15 -7.69 12.34 -15.51
N PRO A 16 -8.46 13.10 -14.71
CA PRO A 16 -9.01 12.64 -13.42
C PRO A 16 -9.88 11.38 -13.51
N GLN A 17 -10.53 11.18 -14.66
CA GLN A 17 -11.46 10.06 -14.91
C GLN A 17 -10.80 8.84 -15.55
N LYS A 18 -9.53 8.92 -15.97
CA LYS A 18 -8.75 7.73 -16.34
C LYS A 18 -8.28 7.04 -15.08
N GLY A 19 -7.95 5.76 -15.17
CA GLY A 19 -7.68 4.99 -13.97
C GLY A 19 -7.19 3.57 -14.22
N ILE A 20 -7.32 2.77 -13.19
CA ILE A 20 -6.83 1.40 -13.10
C ILE A 20 -8.04 0.49 -12.97
N VAL A 21 -8.05 -0.58 -13.76
CA VAL A 21 -9.02 -1.67 -13.61
C VAL A 21 -8.33 -2.80 -12.87
N ILE A 22 -8.89 -3.18 -11.74
CA ILE A 22 -8.50 -4.34 -10.96
C ILE A 22 -9.42 -5.48 -11.37
N VAL A 23 -8.85 -6.46 -12.05
CA VAL A 23 -9.57 -7.63 -12.53
C VAL A 23 -9.80 -8.59 -11.35
N ASN A 24 -11.06 -8.92 -11.10
CA ASN A 24 -11.43 -9.85 -10.03
C ASN A 24 -12.03 -11.13 -10.62
N ASN A 25 -11.37 -12.26 -10.42
CA ASN A 25 -11.91 -13.54 -10.85
C ASN A 25 -13.09 -13.92 -9.94
N SER A 26 -14.30 -13.99 -10.52
CA SER A 26 -15.60 -14.29 -9.87
C SER A 26 -16.36 -13.11 -9.26
N GLN A 27 -15.84 -11.88 -9.31
CA GLN A 27 -16.57 -10.67 -8.90
C GLN A 27 -16.51 -9.61 -10.00
N SER A 28 -17.26 -8.51 -9.84
CA SER A 28 -17.12 -7.38 -10.75
C SER A 28 -15.72 -6.78 -10.64
N ASP A 29 -15.13 -6.46 -11.78
CA ASP A 29 -13.93 -5.66 -11.86
C ASP A 29 -14.13 -4.33 -11.12
N ILE A 30 -13.07 -3.85 -10.49
CA ILE A 30 -13.08 -2.58 -9.77
C ILE A 30 -12.32 -1.56 -10.59
N PHE A 31 -12.98 -0.46 -10.93
CA PHE A 31 -12.33 0.68 -11.55
C PHE A 31 -12.01 1.74 -10.49
N ILE A 32 -10.75 2.17 -10.44
CA ILE A 32 -10.30 3.27 -9.57
C ILE A 32 -9.74 4.37 -10.46
N SER A 33 -10.43 5.52 -10.50
CA SER A 33 -9.94 6.69 -11.23
C SER A 33 -8.68 7.26 -10.56
N TYR A 34 -7.83 8.00 -11.30
CA TYR A 34 -6.65 8.64 -10.71
C TYR A 34 -7.02 9.68 -9.65
N SER A 35 -8.16 10.37 -9.83
CA SER A 35 -8.68 11.29 -8.81
C SER A 35 -9.05 10.56 -7.52
N GLU A 36 -9.74 9.42 -7.64
CA GLU A 36 -10.10 8.59 -6.49
C GLU A 36 -8.89 7.95 -5.82
N LEU A 37 -7.95 7.42 -6.60
CA LEU A 37 -6.70 6.84 -6.10
C LEU A 37 -5.93 7.86 -5.25
N ARG A 38 -5.76 9.08 -5.77
CA ARG A 38 -5.13 10.20 -5.05
C ARG A 38 -5.84 10.48 -3.74
N ASP A 39 -7.16 10.66 -3.76
CA ASP A 39 -7.92 11.09 -2.58
C ASP A 39 -7.98 10.02 -1.50
N ARG A 40 -8.14 8.75 -1.88
CA ARG A 40 -8.11 7.62 -0.94
C ARG A 40 -6.71 7.41 -0.36
N SER A 41 -5.66 7.51 -1.18
CA SER A 41 -4.28 7.40 -0.69
C SER A 41 -3.86 8.57 0.22
N LYS A 42 -4.35 9.79 -0.01
CA LYS A 42 -4.18 10.91 0.93
C LYS A 42 -4.80 10.63 2.29
N LYS A 43 -5.99 10.03 2.33
CA LYS A 43 -6.63 9.62 3.59
C LYS A 43 -5.81 8.56 4.33
N ILE A 44 -5.27 7.58 3.60
CA ILE A 44 -4.36 6.58 4.19
C ILE A 44 -3.13 7.26 4.77
N ALA A 45 -2.47 8.15 4.03
CA ALA A 45 -1.31 8.88 4.52
C ALA A 45 -1.61 9.67 5.80
N PHE A 46 -2.76 10.35 5.83
CA PHE A 46 -3.23 11.06 7.02
C PHE A 46 -3.41 10.13 8.22
N VAL A 47 -3.98 8.94 8.02
CA VAL A 47 -4.16 7.94 9.08
C VAL A 47 -2.82 7.41 9.58
N LEU A 48 -1.90 7.05 8.67
CA LEU A 48 -0.55 6.60 9.02
C LEU A 48 0.18 7.62 9.90
N GLN A 49 0.13 8.90 9.52
CA GLN A 49 0.83 9.98 10.23
C GLN A 49 0.10 10.41 11.51
N SER A 50 -1.22 10.61 11.45
CA SER A 50 -1.95 11.27 12.54
C SER A 50 -2.50 10.30 13.58
N VAL A 51 -2.83 9.07 13.17
CA VAL A 51 -3.39 8.06 14.08
C VAL A 51 -2.29 7.13 14.56
N TYR A 52 -1.50 6.59 13.64
CA TYR A 52 -0.43 5.64 13.97
C TYR A 52 0.91 6.30 14.28
N GLN A 53 1.03 7.63 14.15
CA GLN A 53 2.26 8.38 14.44
C GLN A 53 3.48 7.84 13.68
N ILE A 54 3.26 7.40 12.44
CA ILE A 54 4.33 6.90 11.58
C ILE A 54 5.08 8.09 10.98
N GLU A 55 6.37 8.13 11.26
CA GLU A 55 7.26 9.20 10.81
C GLU A 55 7.71 9.00 9.36
N PRO A 56 7.93 10.09 8.59
CA PRO A 56 8.57 10.02 7.28
C PRO A 56 9.91 9.26 7.34
N GLY A 57 10.16 8.43 6.33
CA GLY A 57 11.31 7.51 6.28
C GLY A 57 11.05 6.15 6.93
N SER A 58 9.95 5.98 7.68
CA SER A 58 9.59 4.67 8.24
C SER A 58 9.36 3.63 7.15
N LYS A 59 9.70 2.38 7.45
CA LYS A 59 9.52 1.25 6.54
C LYS A 59 8.17 0.61 6.80
N ILE A 60 7.34 0.49 5.75
CA ILE A 60 6.01 -0.09 5.86
C ILE A 60 5.97 -1.36 5.01
N VAL A 61 5.85 -2.52 5.65
CA VAL A 61 5.58 -3.77 4.95
C VAL A 61 4.10 -3.84 4.61
N VAL A 62 3.80 -3.93 3.31
CA VAL A 62 2.43 -4.09 2.79
C VAL A 62 2.26 -5.53 2.34
N SER A 63 1.42 -6.27 3.09
CA SER A 63 1.14 -7.70 2.88
C SER A 63 -0.35 -7.96 3.01
N VAL A 64 -1.11 -7.58 1.97
CA VAL A 64 -2.59 -7.64 1.94
C VAL A 64 -3.09 -8.50 0.79
N GLU A 65 -4.26 -9.10 0.94
CA GLU A 65 -4.83 -10.01 -0.06
C GLU A 65 -5.43 -9.29 -1.28
N ARG A 66 -6.11 -8.15 -1.04
CA ARG A 66 -6.81 -7.43 -2.10
C ARG A 66 -5.87 -6.51 -2.85
N SER A 67 -5.84 -6.63 -4.18
CA SER A 67 -5.05 -5.74 -5.07
C SER A 67 -5.41 -4.26 -4.92
N GLU A 68 -6.67 -3.96 -4.57
CA GLU A 68 -7.14 -2.61 -4.28
C GLU A 68 -6.44 -2.03 -3.05
N ASP A 69 -6.41 -2.77 -1.95
CA ASP A 69 -5.76 -2.33 -0.72
C ASP A 69 -4.26 -2.18 -0.96
N PHE A 70 -3.66 -3.10 -1.71
CA PHE A 70 -2.24 -3.06 -2.06
C PHE A 70 -1.88 -1.74 -2.77
N ILE A 71 -2.61 -1.36 -3.82
CA ILE A 71 -2.29 -0.15 -4.58
C ILE A 71 -2.54 1.13 -3.77
N LEU A 72 -3.58 1.14 -2.95
CA LEU A 72 -3.93 2.26 -2.09
C LEU A 72 -2.90 2.47 -0.97
N LEU A 73 -2.48 1.39 -0.32
CA LEU A 73 -1.46 1.40 0.73
C LEU A 73 -0.07 1.76 0.19
N PHE A 74 0.28 1.30 -1.02
CA PHE A 74 1.50 1.73 -1.68
C PHE A 74 1.53 3.26 -1.83
N TRP A 75 0.51 3.84 -2.45
CA TRP A 75 0.46 5.29 -2.66
C TRP A 75 0.29 6.06 -1.35
N GLY A 76 -0.47 5.55 -0.39
CA GLY A 76 -0.60 6.15 0.94
C GLY A 76 0.74 6.21 1.67
N SER A 77 1.54 5.14 1.60
CA SER A 77 2.90 5.10 2.16
C SER A 77 3.82 6.12 1.49
N ILE A 78 3.79 6.20 0.14
CA ILE A 78 4.59 7.18 -0.61
C ILE A 78 4.21 8.63 -0.23
N ILE A 79 2.91 8.91 -0.09
CA ILE A 79 2.41 10.24 0.29
C ILE A 79 2.79 10.57 1.74
N ALA A 80 2.78 9.59 2.63
CA ALA A 80 3.23 9.76 4.02
C ALA A 80 4.75 9.96 4.15
N GLY A 81 5.51 9.88 3.05
CA GLY A 81 6.97 9.96 3.06
C GLY A 81 7.65 8.68 3.56
N CYS A 82 6.93 7.56 3.60
CA CYS A 82 7.42 6.27 4.06
C CYS A 82 8.02 5.44 2.91
N VAL A 83 8.74 4.38 3.27
CA VAL A 83 9.34 3.42 2.34
C VAL A 83 8.50 2.14 2.31
N PRO A 84 7.65 1.93 1.28
CA PRO A 84 6.84 0.71 1.18
C PRO A 84 7.71 -0.49 0.78
N ILE A 85 7.55 -1.60 1.51
CA ILE A 85 8.14 -2.91 1.23
C ILE A 85 6.99 -3.83 0.84
N LEU A 86 6.95 -4.20 -0.44
CA LEU A 86 5.82 -4.92 -1.03
C LEU A 86 6.07 -6.43 -0.95
N MET A 87 5.16 -7.15 -0.31
CA MET A 87 5.27 -8.60 -0.12
C MET A 87 3.99 -9.31 -0.58
N PRO A 88 4.07 -10.61 -0.96
CA PRO A 88 2.88 -11.45 -1.12
C PRO A 88 2.08 -11.45 0.18
N SER A 89 0.75 -11.63 0.08
CA SER A 89 -0.07 -11.78 1.28
C SER A 89 0.40 -12.96 2.14
N VAL A 90 0.47 -12.72 3.44
CA VAL A 90 0.96 -13.67 4.45
C VAL A 90 -0.22 -14.08 5.32
N GLN A 91 -0.47 -15.39 5.39
CA GLN A 91 -1.49 -15.92 6.29
C GLN A 91 -0.90 -16.21 7.67
N PHE A 92 -1.34 -15.49 8.69
CA PHE A 92 -0.79 -15.63 10.05
C PHE A 92 -1.27 -16.87 10.79
N SER A 93 -2.40 -17.42 10.37
CA SER A 93 -2.95 -18.69 10.86
C SER A 93 -2.07 -19.89 10.50
N ASN A 94 -1.30 -19.82 9.40
CA ASN A 94 -0.44 -20.90 8.93
C ASN A 94 1.02 -20.45 8.79
N LYS A 95 1.77 -20.60 9.88
CA LYS A 95 3.19 -20.23 9.98
C LYS A 95 4.17 -21.12 9.19
N LYS A 96 3.68 -22.16 8.50
CA LYS A 96 4.52 -23.09 7.71
C LYS A 96 4.63 -22.71 6.24
N THR A 97 4.03 -21.60 5.83
CA THR A 97 4.05 -21.16 4.43
C THR A 97 5.36 -20.45 4.09
N ILE A 98 5.77 -20.55 2.82
CA ILE A 98 6.92 -19.80 2.28
C ILE A 98 6.72 -18.29 2.44
N ALA A 99 5.48 -17.80 2.34
CA ALA A 99 5.16 -16.39 2.55
C ALA A 99 5.47 -15.94 4.00
N PHE A 100 5.08 -16.76 4.99
CA PHE A 100 5.39 -16.49 6.40
C PHE A 100 6.90 -16.53 6.68
N GLU A 101 7.62 -17.50 6.11
CA GLU A 101 9.08 -17.57 6.20
C GLU A 101 9.75 -16.31 5.62
N ARG A 102 9.32 -15.87 4.43
CA ARG A 102 9.81 -14.64 3.80
C ARG A 102 9.55 -13.40 4.65
N LEU A 103 8.40 -13.33 5.32
CA LEU A 103 8.11 -12.23 6.23
C LEU A 103 9.08 -12.20 7.40
N ASN A 104 9.36 -13.34 8.04
CA ASN A 104 10.32 -13.42 9.14
C ASN A 104 11.72 -12.97 8.70
N ASN A 105 12.18 -13.45 7.53
CA ASN A 105 13.46 -13.04 6.97
C ASN A 105 13.49 -11.53 6.66
N THR A 106 12.36 -10.98 6.20
CA THR A 106 12.24 -9.53 5.97
C THR A 106 12.34 -8.76 7.27
N ILE A 107 11.63 -9.17 8.32
CA ILE A 107 11.71 -8.56 9.66
C ILE A 107 13.15 -8.55 10.16
N GLU A 108 13.87 -9.67 10.03
CA GLU A 108 15.25 -9.80 10.47
C GLU A 108 16.21 -8.86 9.73
N ILE A 109 16.05 -8.71 8.42
CA ILE A 109 16.91 -7.85 7.58
C ILE A 109 16.58 -6.36 7.76
N VAL A 110 15.29 -6.04 7.82
CA VAL A 110 14.78 -4.66 7.74
C VAL A 110 14.82 -3.95 9.09
N GLY A 111 14.71 -4.71 10.19
CA GLY A 111 14.68 -4.20 11.55
C GLY A 111 13.36 -3.47 11.86
N GLU A 112 13.45 -2.26 12.39
CA GLU A 112 12.28 -1.46 12.73
C GLU A 112 11.42 -1.16 11.49
N MET A 113 10.16 -1.61 11.55
CA MET A 113 9.17 -1.51 10.49
C MET A 113 7.74 -1.59 11.06
N THR A 114 6.78 -1.07 10.30
CA THR A 114 5.35 -1.30 10.52
C THR A 114 4.83 -2.31 9.51
N LEU A 115 4.11 -3.33 9.97
CA LEU A 115 3.41 -4.27 9.10
C LEU A 115 1.94 -3.87 8.94
N ILE A 116 1.45 -3.83 7.71
CA ILE A 116 0.02 -3.71 7.39
C ILE A 116 -0.40 -4.99 6.66
N THR A 117 -1.38 -5.70 7.22
CA THR A 117 -1.85 -6.99 6.71
C THR A 117 -3.37 -7.13 6.80
N SER A 118 -3.92 -8.09 6.05
CA SER A 118 -5.36 -8.40 6.05
C SER A 118 -5.79 -9.31 7.21
N ASP A 119 -4.82 -9.92 7.92
CA ASP A 119 -5.04 -11.08 8.79
C ASP A 119 -5.02 -10.78 10.30
N ILE A 120 -4.77 -9.53 10.71
CA ILE A 120 -4.62 -9.08 12.11
C ILE A 120 -5.20 -7.68 12.27
#